data_AF-A0AA85J6N4-F1
#
_entry.id   AF-A0AA85J6N4-F1
#
_cell.length_a   1.000
_cell.length_b   1.000
_cell.length_c   1.000
_cell.angle_alpha   90.00
_cell.angle_beta   90.00
_cell.angle_gamma   90.00
#
_symmetry.space_group_name_H-M   'P 1'
#
loop_
_entity.id
_entity.type
_entity.pdbx_description
1 polymer ?
#
loop_
_entity_poly.entity_id
_entity_poly.type
_entity_poly.pdbx_seq_one_letter_code
_entity_poly.pdbx_strand_id
1 'polypeptide(L)'
;MVSCSGNRRTKQVKKIKDVKPKRSPGPYALFVQSRKRLYRGKFSEFSKSCSREWRQLSNEEREKFKTRALKQSSSHRKSKSDYINFVNATYDCLRKKHPDWTAKQIHTQLMKNYEKVKCSCNRSKLRRK
;
A
#
# COMPACT_ATOMS: atom_id res chain seq x y z
N MET A 1 -5.94 4.58 -43.88
CA MET A 1 -4.95 5.36 -43.10
C MET A 1 -5.67 5.87 -41.85
N VAL A 2 -5.33 5.37 -40.66
CA VAL A 2 -5.86 5.91 -39.40
C VAL A 2 -4.67 6.35 -38.55
N SER A 3 -4.47 7.66 -38.52
CA SER A 3 -3.48 8.35 -37.71
C SER A 3 -3.96 8.38 -36.27
N CYS A 4 -3.26 7.70 -35.37
CA CYS A 4 -3.44 7.85 -33.92
C CYS A 4 -2.27 8.68 -33.37
N SER A 5 -2.44 10.01 -33.37
CA SER A 5 -1.52 10.92 -32.70
C SER A 5 -1.76 10.92 -31.18
N GLY A 6 -0.67 10.77 -30.44
CA GLY A 6 -0.44 11.45 -29.15
C GLY A 6 -1.12 10.87 -27.90
N ASN A 7 -0.35 10.15 -27.08
CA ASN A 7 -0.01 10.70 -25.76
C ASN A 7 1.17 9.93 -25.14
N ARG A 8 2.37 10.53 -25.16
CA ARG A 8 3.48 10.08 -24.31
C ARG A 8 3.15 10.45 -22.87
N ARG A 9 2.36 9.63 -22.17
CA ARG A 9 2.43 9.62 -20.71
C ARG A 9 3.80 9.07 -20.36
N THR A 10 4.72 9.95 -19.98
CA THR A 10 5.93 9.57 -19.25
C THR A 10 5.50 8.64 -18.12
N LYS A 11 5.77 7.34 -18.27
CA LYS A 11 5.57 6.36 -17.21
C LYS A 11 6.51 6.76 -16.09
N GLN A 12 6.01 7.54 -15.14
CA GLN A 12 6.61 7.72 -13.83
C GLN A 12 6.90 6.32 -13.31
N VAL A 13 8.18 5.91 -13.30
CA VAL A 13 8.61 4.64 -12.73
C VAL A 13 8.21 4.70 -11.27
N LYS A 14 7.14 4.00 -10.89
CA LYS A 14 6.65 3.97 -9.51
C LYS A 14 7.81 3.50 -8.64
N LYS A 15 8.21 4.32 -7.67
CA LYS A 15 9.27 3.92 -6.74
C LYS A 15 8.80 2.63 -6.06
N ILE A 16 9.71 1.66 -5.89
CA ILE A 16 9.44 0.33 -5.29
C ILE A 16 8.64 0.41 -3.97
N LYS A 17 8.73 1.54 -3.25
CA LYS A 17 7.95 1.86 -2.05
C LYS A 17 6.43 1.79 -2.22
N ASP A 18 5.90 2.00 -3.43
CA ASP A 18 4.46 1.96 -3.71
C ASP A 18 3.93 0.54 -3.97
N VAL A 19 4.83 -0.45 -4.05
CA VAL A 19 4.50 -1.84 -4.36
C VAL A 19 4.09 -2.61 -3.10
N LYS A 20 4.78 -2.35 -1.99
CA LYS A 20 4.53 -2.97 -0.68
C LYS A 20 3.27 -2.38 -0.03
N PRO A 21 2.38 -3.21 0.56
CA PRO A 21 1.20 -2.69 1.25
C PRO A 21 1.61 -1.80 2.44
N LYS A 22 1.08 -0.57 2.47
CA LYS A 22 1.30 0.40 3.55
C LYS A 22 0.64 -0.08 4.84
N ARG A 23 1.28 0.18 5.99
CA ARG A 23 0.75 -0.21 7.31
C ARG A 23 -0.64 0.39 7.53
N SER A 24 -1.53 -0.38 8.18
CA SER A 24 -2.82 0.15 8.64
C SER A 24 -2.63 1.31 9.62
N PRO A 25 -3.50 2.34 9.55
CA PRO A 25 -3.47 3.44 10.51
C PRO A 25 -3.85 2.94 11.91
N GLY A 26 -3.16 3.47 12.93
CA GLY A 26 -3.51 3.22 14.32
C GLY A 26 -4.71 4.03 14.80
N PRO A 27 -5.16 3.84 16.06
CA PRO A 27 -6.33 4.52 16.62
C PRO A 27 -6.23 6.05 16.54
N TYR A 28 -5.09 6.61 16.93
CA TYR A 28 -4.83 8.05 16.85
C TYR A 28 -4.84 8.57 15.40
N ALA A 29 -4.25 7.82 14.46
CA ALA A 29 -4.23 8.21 13.05
C ALA A 29 -5.65 8.26 12.46
N LEU A 30 -6.55 7.35 12.88
CA LEU A 30 -7.96 7.39 12.50
C LEU A 30 -8.70 8.60 13.07
N PHE A 31 -8.38 8.99 14.30
CA PHE A 31 -8.90 10.21 14.91
C PHE A 31 -8.43 11.47 14.19
N VAL A 32 -7.14 11.60 13.90
CA VAL A 32 -6.61 12.71 13.12
C VAL A 32 -7.27 12.75 11.73
N GLN A 33 -7.50 11.59 11.12
CA GLN A 33 -8.17 11.48 9.83
C GLN A 33 -9.63 11.93 9.88
N SER A 34 -10.38 11.66 10.95
CA SER A 34 -11.76 12.16 11.10
C SER A 34 -11.80 13.67 11.29
N ARG A 35 -10.80 14.24 11.97
CA ARG A 35 -10.64 15.69 12.19
C ARG A 35 -10.04 16.43 11.01
N LYS A 36 -9.54 15.73 9.98
CA LYS A 36 -8.90 16.34 8.80
C LYS A 36 -9.77 17.39 8.09
N ARG A 37 -11.10 17.26 8.12
CA ARG A 37 -12.02 18.25 7.51
C ARG A 37 -12.05 19.59 8.25
N LEU A 38 -11.69 19.59 9.54
CA LEU A 38 -11.60 20.80 10.37
C LEU A 38 -10.24 21.49 10.23
N TYR A 39 -9.31 20.89 9.49
CA TYR A 39 -8.00 21.45 9.25
C TYR A 39 -8.09 22.78 8.51
N ARG A 40 -7.60 23.85 9.15
CA ARG A 40 -7.39 25.17 8.54
C ARG A 40 -6.03 25.71 8.98
N GLY A 41 -5.35 26.43 8.09
CA GLY A 41 -4.07 27.07 8.41
C GLY A 41 -2.88 26.09 8.43
N LYS A 42 -2.02 26.20 9.46
CA LYS A 42 -0.72 25.51 9.54
C LYS A 42 -0.86 24.08 10.10
N PHE A 43 -0.18 23.12 9.48
CA PHE A 43 -0.22 21.70 9.87
C PHE A 43 0.29 21.48 11.30
N SER A 44 1.31 22.23 11.71
CA SER A 44 1.88 22.16 13.05
C SER A 44 0.87 22.49 14.15
N GLU A 45 0.01 23.48 13.92
CA GLU A 45 -1.02 23.91 14.89
C GLU A 45 -2.14 22.88 14.98
N PHE A 46 -2.60 22.37 13.83
CA PHE A 46 -3.58 21.30 13.77
C PHE A 46 -3.09 20.01 14.45
N SER A 47 -1.84 19.62 14.19
CA SER A 47 -1.26 18.44 14.83
C SER A 47 -1.24 18.59 16.35
N LYS A 48 -0.83 19.77 16.85
CA LYS A 48 -0.85 20.07 18.29
C LYS A 48 -2.26 20.02 18.88
N SER A 49 -3.26 20.59 18.19
CA SER A 49 -4.67 20.53 18.62
C SER A 49 -5.16 19.09 18.70
N CYS A 50 -4.93 18.29 17.65
CA CYS A 50 -5.32 16.88 17.63
C CYS A 50 -4.66 16.09 18.76
N SER A 51 -3.38 16.33 19.05
CA SER A 51 -2.70 15.67 20.16
C SER A 51 -3.31 16.05 21.52
N ARG A 52 -3.69 17.33 21.71
CA ARG A 52 -4.34 17.79 22.94
C ARG A 52 -5.73 17.19 23.10
N GLU A 53 -6.56 17.27 22.07
CA GLU A 53 -7.91 16.70 22.06
C GLU A 53 -7.87 15.19 22.32
N TRP A 54 -6.95 14.45 21.69
CA TRP A 54 -6.82 13.01 21.90
C TRP A 54 -6.53 12.62 23.35
N ARG A 55 -5.75 13.44 24.08
CA ARG A 55 -5.47 13.23 25.50
C ARG A 55 -6.67 13.54 26.40
N GLN A 56 -7.55 14.43 25.96
CA GLN A 56 -8.75 14.84 26.68
C GLN A 56 -9.96 13.92 26.43
N LEU A 57 -9.95 13.13 25.35
CA LEU A 57 -11.03 12.18 25.06
C LEU A 57 -11.24 11.20 26.20
N SER A 58 -12.50 10.84 26.45
CA SER A 58 -12.85 9.79 27.39
C SER A 58 -12.28 8.43 26.94
N ASN A 59 -12.20 7.47 27.86
CA ASN A 59 -11.78 6.12 27.51
C ASN A 59 -12.75 5.49 26.50
N GLU A 60 -14.05 5.73 26.64
CA GLU A 60 -15.09 5.21 25.73
C GLU A 60 -14.93 5.71 24.29
N GLU A 61 -14.64 7.02 24.12
CA GLU A 61 -14.41 7.58 22.79
C GLU A 61 -13.12 7.03 22.17
N ARG A 62 -12.07 6.85 22.98
CA ARG A 62 -10.82 6.23 22.54
C ARG A 62 -11.03 4.76 22.14
N GLU A 63 -11.87 4.01 22.85
CA GLU A 63 -12.19 2.62 22.50
C GLU A 63 -12.86 2.52 21.12
N LYS A 64 -13.74 3.46 20.75
CA LYS A 64 -14.33 3.49 19.40
C LYS A 64 -13.25 3.52 18.30
N PHE A 65 -12.19 4.31 18.49
CA PHE A 65 -11.07 4.36 17.55
C PHE A 65 -10.16 3.12 17.62
N LYS A 66 -9.96 2.54 18.81
CA LYS A 66 -9.22 1.28 18.98
C LYS A 66 -9.90 0.12 18.26
N THR A 67 -11.19 -0.07 18.45
CA THR A 67 -11.97 -1.10 17.76
C THR A 67 -11.93 -0.94 16.24
N ARG A 68 -12.06 0.31 15.74
CA ARG A 68 -11.92 0.60 14.29
C ARG A 68 -10.52 0.27 13.77
N ALA A 69 -9.47 0.62 14.52
CA ALA A 69 -8.08 0.31 14.16
C ALA A 69 -7.82 -1.20 14.15
N LEU A 70 -8.36 -1.93 15.13
CA LEU A 70 -8.27 -3.40 15.18
C LEU A 70 -8.91 -4.03 13.94
N LYS A 71 -10.13 -3.61 13.58
CA LYS A 71 -10.83 -4.08 12.38
C LYS A 71 -10.07 -3.77 11.08
N GLN A 72 -9.45 -2.58 10.96
CA GLN A 72 -8.61 -2.28 9.80
C GLN A 72 -7.28 -3.04 9.80
N SER A 73 -6.74 -3.36 10.99
CA SER A 73 -5.51 -4.13 11.11
C SER A 73 -5.71 -5.59 10.68
N SER A 74 -6.86 -6.21 10.99
CA SER A 74 -7.15 -7.60 10.61
C SER A 74 -7.29 -7.74 9.09
N SER A 75 -8.02 -6.85 8.43
CA SER A 75 -8.13 -6.82 6.96
C SER A 75 -6.78 -6.61 6.28
N HIS A 76 -5.93 -5.74 6.84
CA HIS A 76 -4.58 -5.52 6.31
C HIS A 76 -3.64 -6.69 6.55
N ARG A 77 -3.75 -7.40 7.69
CA ARG A 77 -2.97 -8.62 7.94
C ARG A 77 -3.22 -9.64 6.83
N LYS A 78 -4.47 -9.82 6.39
CA LYS A 78 -4.80 -10.71 5.26
C LYS A 78 -4.13 -10.25 3.96
N SER A 79 -4.30 -8.99 3.55
CA SER A 79 -3.67 -8.46 2.33
C SER A 79 -2.13 -8.49 2.39
N LYS A 80 -1.54 -8.26 3.57
CA LYS A 80 -0.10 -8.39 3.79
C LYS A 80 0.34 -9.85 3.64
N SER A 81 -0.43 -10.80 4.14
CA SER A 81 -0.17 -12.24 3.97
C SER A 81 -0.09 -12.61 2.49
N ASP A 82 -1.07 -12.21 1.68
CA ASP A 82 -1.08 -12.49 0.23
C ASP A 82 0.17 -11.94 -0.49
N TYR A 83 0.58 -10.72 -0.12
CA TYR A 83 1.82 -10.12 -0.65
C TYR A 83 3.06 -10.91 -0.23
N ILE A 84 3.17 -11.29 1.05
CA ILE A 84 4.32 -12.07 1.56
C ILE A 84 4.38 -13.44 0.90
N ASN A 85 3.24 -14.12 0.75
CA ASN A 85 3.15 -15.41 0.07
C ASN A 85 3.62 -15.30 -1.39
N PHE A 86 3.19 -14.26 -2.11
CA PHE A 86 3.69 -13.98 -3.46
C PHE A 86 5.20 -13.74 -3.48
N VAL A 87 5.72 -12.90 -2.57
CA VAL A 87 7.15 -12.58 -2.48
C VAL A 87 7.96 -13.84 -2.26
N ASN A 88 7.58 -14.67 -1.28
CA ASN A 88 8.29 -15.90 -0.98
C ASN A 88 8.30 -16.87 -2.16
N ALA A 89 7.11 -17.17 -2.72
CA ALA A 89 7.00 -18.09 -3.85
C ALA A 89 7.79 -17.63 -5.09
N THR A 90 7.76 -16.33 -5.39
CA THR A 90 8.52 -15.78 -6.53
C THR A 90 10.00 -15.68 -6.25
N TYR A 91 10.40 -15.35 -5.02
CA TYR A 91 11.79 -15.33 -4.60
C TYR A 91 12.43 -16.72 -4.71
N ASP A 92 11.77 -17.75 -4.17
CA ASP A 92 12.27 -19.14 -4.22
C ASP A 92 12.44 -19.62 -5.67
N CYS A 93 11.47 -19.31 -6.53
CA CYS A 93 11.55 -19.62 -7.96
C CYS A 93 12.71 -18.89 -8.66
N LEU A 94 12.90 -17.59 -8.38
CA LEU A 94 13.99 -16.81 -8.95
C LEU A 94 15.36 -17.27 -8.46
N ARG A 95 15.47 -17.64 -7.17
CA ARG A 95 16.72 -18.12 -6.59
C ARG A 95 17.13 -19.48 -7.16
N LYS A 96 16.16 -20.38 -7.41
CA LYS A 96 16.41 -21.67 -8.07
C LYS A 96 16.85 -21.50 -9.53
N LYS A 97 16.25 -20.58 -10.28
CA LYS A 97 16.56 -20.34 -11.70
C LYS A 97 17.83 -19.53 -11.92
N HIS A 98 18.19 -18.69 -10.95
CA HIS A 98 19.34 -17.81 -11.02
C HIS A 98 20.14 -17.87 -9.71
N PRO A 99 20.89 -18.97 -9.48
CA PRO A 99 21.71 -19.12 -8.28
C PRO A 99 22.81 -18.04 -8.18
N ASP A 100 23.30 -17.56 -9.32
CA ASP A 100 24.37 -16.56 -9.40
C ASP A 100 23.87 -15.11 -9.24
N TRP A 101 22.55 -14.90 -9.27
CA TRP A 101 22.01 -13.55 -9.11
C TRP A 101 22.18 -13.06 -7.68
N THR A 102 22.58 -11.80 -7.56
CA THR A 102 22.59 -11.09 -6.30
C THR A 102 21.16 -10.89 -5.77
N ALA A 103 21.01 -10.79 -4.45
CA ALA A 103 19.72 -10.50 -3.82
C ALA A 103 19.05 -9.23 -4.39
N LYS A 104 19.85 -8.23 -4.78
CA LYS A 104 19.37 -6.99 -5.42
C LYS A 104 18.76 -7.23 -6.81
N GLN A 105 19.35 -8.09 -7.62
CA GLN A 105 18.82 -8.47 -8.94
C GLN A 105 17.52 -9.26 -8.80
N ILE A 106 17.49 -10.23 -7.89
CA ILE A 106 16.29 -11.03 -7.57
C ILE A 106 15.16 -10.10 -7.11
N HIS A 107 15.43 -9.19 -6.18
CA HIS A 107 14.43 -8.24 -5.67
C HIS A 107 13.91 -7.31 -6.78
N THR A 108 14.80 -6.79 -7.64
CA THR A 108 14.40 -5.99 -8.80
C THR A 108 13.43 -6.75 -9.71
N GLN A 109 13.73 -8.01 -10.01
CA GLN A 109 12.89 -8.84 -10.86
C GLN A 109 11.56 -9.22 -10.20
N LEU A 110 11.58 -9.49 -8.88
CA LEU A 110 10.39 -9.75 -8.08
C LEU A 110 9.39 -8.60 -8.17
N MET A 111 9.87 -7.36 -8.03
CA MET A 111 9.01 -6.17 -8.12
C MET A 111 8.40 -6.01 -9.51
N LYS A 112 9.17 -6.25 -10.58
CA LYS A 112 8.66 -6.26 -11.97
C LYS A 112 7.56 -7.32 -12.16
N ASN A 113 7.72 -8.52 -11.58
CA ASN A 113 6.73 -9.58 -11.66
C ASN A 113 5.41 -9.19 -10.95
N TYR A 114 5.51 -8.57 -9.78
CA TYR A 114 4.33 -8.12 -9.03
C TYR A 114 3.57 -7.00 -9.73
N GLU A 115 4.26 -6.07 -10.39
CA GLU A 115 3.62 -5.05 -11.22
C GLU A 115 2.79 -5.65 -12.37
N LYS A 116 3.31 -6.71 -13.01
CA LYS A 116 2.57 -7.44 -14.05
C LYS A 116 1.31 -8.10 -13.51
N VAL A 117 1.37 -8.68 -12.31
CA VAL A 117 0.19 -9.27 -11.63
C VAL A 117 -0.86 -8.20 -11.29
N LYS A 118 -0.44 -6.97 -10.95
CA LYS A 118 -1.35 -5.83 -10.69
C LYS A 118 -1.89 -5.15 -11.95
N CYS A 119 -1.29 -5.32 -13.13
CA CYS A 119 -1.87 -4.88 -14.41
C CYS A 119 -3.02 -5.83 -14.77
N SER A 120 -4.27 -5.43 -14.55
CA SER A 120 -5.47 -6.17 -14.97
C SER A 120 -5.61 -6.38 -16.48
N CYS A 121 -4.68 -5.81 -17.25
CA CYS A 121 -4.55 -5.78 -18.70
C CYS A 121 -4.49 -7.16 -19.38
N ASN A 122 -4.22 -8.24 -18.63
CA ASN A 122 -4.00 -9.57 -19.21
C ASN A 122 -4.82 -10.71 -18.58
N ARG A 123 -5.72 -10.42 -17.64
CA ARG A 123 -6.58 -11.46 -17.03
C ARG A 123 -7.75 -11.87 -17.96
N SER A 124 -8.10 -11.04 -18.93
CA SER A 124 -9.16 -11.29 -19.92
C SER A 124 -8.69 -12.06 -21.17
N LYS A 125 -7.39 -12.24 -21.39
CA LYS A 125 -6.85 -12.93 -22.60
C LYS A 125 -6.42 -14.38 -22.40
N LEU A 126 -6.28 -14.87 -21.17
CA LEU A 126 -5.85 -16.26 -20.91
C LEU A 126 -7.00 -17.22 -20.56
N ARG A 127 -8.27 -16.77 -20.64
CA ARG A 127 -9.45 -17.58 -20.32
C ARG A 127 -10.34 -17.90 -21.53
N ARG A 128 -9.85 -17.57 -22.73
CA ARG A 128 -10.43 -17.96 -24.02
C ARG A 128 -9.33 -18.56 -24.89
N LYS A 129 -8.98 -19.81 -24.61
CA LYS A 129 -8.49 -20.74 -25.62
C LYS A 129 -8.78 -22.15 -25.14
#